data_AF-S4RC16-F1
#
_entry.id   AF-S4RC16-F1
#
_cell.length_a   1.000
_cell.length_b   1.000
_cell.length_c   1.000
_cell.angle_alpha   90.00
_cell.angle_beta   90.00
_cell.angle_gamma   90.00
#
_symmetry.space_group_name_H-M   'P 1'
#
loop_
_entity.id
_entity.type
_entity.pdbx_description
1 polymer ?
#
loop_
_entity_poly.entity_id
_entity_poly.type
_entity_poly.pdbx_seq_one_letter_code
_entity_poly.pdbx_strand_id
1 'polypeptide(L)'
;LSFIVKRQQFCKNCSKGYPGLLAPVHFLENRSNRKLFAAGFGVVLCTLCRVAFLDSPLPFATGDSKEIKECNAAGPLQLLKILAFLYYTLVYYPLLACATVHSRPSHILGALFSWFHLATLICHKIECPRSPTLHSYYDLLASLPQMLCLLYLSVRYPILLVSACRKPVYGCQEEDYESQYVRWLFKRKAPKEKYYNFRHGKQRMSINKINKYFTPQTGFCYPTKMVITALISAITVYQVALVLVVLLVPLLQKVRSGVSVDIVYLLAGFGVILSQDNAEAVEIFKHFLWVLEAVCYVVSVAAACLITIYMLLRTFAMQREHLLAMYRGDTSEIIPKNQSLPSSGLSVVSWMTYSGFQTALIFLGFAIQAIIYYICSVAIAFLLIIPSMYGLTAVALNIVRNMWPFWLMLVLVIVVQHLLARLVFLKKSEHHSSLDNLRLLYITTYMLFCYNIFIGVLTGFWRLIITAMYNTVHLCRMDVSLLSQGVALYDPGYRCYVGFLQLEASHAHPVVRAFCKALVRATSNSSCSASVVPTRDVEEAPAGVQLVQRRAQGVRLLRAHQSRGRWLVAYTLLRNPCLLPRKRTSPPAQGAHS
;
A
#
# COMPACT_ATOMS: atom_id res chain seq x y z
N LEU A 1 29.93 -12.09 -4.25
CA LEU A 1 29.36 -10.81 -4.73
C LEU A 1 30.18 -9.58 -4.30
N SER A 2 30.61 -9.50 -3.04
CA SER A 2 31.40 -8.40 -2.46
C SER A 2 32.74 -8.12 -3.16
N PHE A 3 33.37 -9.14 -3.76
CA PHE A 3 34.58 -8.99 -4.58
C PHE A 3 34.33 -8.45 -6.00
N ILE A 4 33.06 -8.35 -6.42
CA ILE A 4 32.68 -7.83 -7.75
C ILE A 4 32.40 -6.32 -7.68
N VAL A 5 32.11 -5.79 -6.48
CA VAL A 5 31.71 -4.39 -6.28
C VAL A 5 32.73 -3.60 -5.48
N LYS A 6 33.04 -2.39 -5.96
CA LYS A 6 33.94 -1.44 -5.28
C LYS A 6 33.21 -0.60 -4.22
N ARG A 7 33.93 -0.23 -3.16
CA ARG A 7 33.52 0.71 -2.11
C ARG A 7 33.28 2.09 -2.71
N GLN A 8 32.14 2.71 -2.37
CA GLN A 8 31.74 4.01 -2.92
C GLN A 8 32.19 5.22 -2.09
N GLN A 9 32.39 5.08 -0.77
CA GLN A 9 32.71 6.21 0.11
C GLN A 9 33.91 5.95 1.03
N PHE A 10 33.95 4.83 1.77
CA PHE A 10 35.01 4.55 2.75
C PHE A 10 36.19 3.75 2.17
N CYS A 11 37.44 4.12 2.51
CA CYS A 11 38.69 3.41 2.19
C CYS A 11 38.83 3.04 0.69
N LYS A 12 38.64 4.01 -0.22
CA LYS A 12 38.68 3.81 -1.69
C LYS A 12 40.05 3.32 -2.19
N ASN A 13 41.13 3.72 -1.52
CA ASN A 13 42.50 3.40 -1.92
C ASN A 13 42.97 2.04 -1.36
N CYS A 14 42.24 1.48 -0.39
CA CYS A 14 42.54 0.19 0.23
C CYS A 14 42.09 -0.94 -0.72
N SER A 15 43.00 -1.84 -1.09
CA SER A 15 42.71 -3.00 -1.96
C SER A 15 41.95 -2.64 -3.25
N LYS A 16 42.34 -1.53 -3.91
CA LYS A 16 41.69 -0.99 -5.13
C LYS A 16 40.18 -0.75 -5.00
N GLY A 17 39.69 -0.60 -3.76
CA GLY A 17 38.29 -0.40 -3.42
C GLY A 17 37.50 -1.69 -3.16
N TYR A 18 38.11 -2.87 -3.07
CA TYR A 18 37.41 -4.14 -2.76
C TYR A 18 37.72 -4.64 -1.33
N PRO A 19 36.85 -5.44 -0.69
CA PRO A 19 35.46 -5.73 -1.03
C PRO A 19 34.50 -4.61 -0.60
N GLY A 20 33.46 -4.35 -1.39
CA GLY A 20 32.34 -3.47 -1.02
C GLY A 20 31.16 -4.26 -0.46
N LEU A 21 30.56 -3.78 0.63
CA LEU A 21 29.29 -4.34 1.13
C LEU A 21 28.18 -4.00 0.14
N LEU A 22 27.45 -5.00 -0.32
CA LEU A 22 26.41 -4.82 -1.33
C LEU A 22 25.09 -4.39 -0.68
N ALA A 23 24.41 -3.40 -1.23
CA ALA A 23 23.02 -3.17 -0.87
C ALA A 23 22.15 -4.26 -1.50
N PRO A 24 21.24 -4.91 -0.74
CA PRO A 24 20.38 -5.95 -1.29
C PRO A 24 19.37 -5.37 -2.29
N VAL A 25 18.94 -4.12 -2.10
CA VAL A 25 18.02 -3.40 -2.99
C VAL A 25 18.33 -1.91 -2.96
N HIS A 26 18.47 -1.29 -4.13
CA HIS A 26 18.48 0.17 -4.26
C HIS A 26 17.04 0.69 -4.41
N PHE A 27 16.33 0.87 -3.29
CA PHE A 27 14.90 1.21 -3.27
C PHE A 27 14.54 2.48 -4.04
N LEU A 28 15.42 3.50 -3.98
CA LEU A 28 15.19 4.80 -4.62
C LEU A 28 15.59 4.82 -6.10
N GLU A 29 16.61 4.06 -6.50
CA GLU A 29 17.20 4.15 -7.84
C GLU A 29 16.61 3.15 -8.82
N ASN A 30 16.36 1.91 -8.38
CA ASN A 30 16.16 0.77 -9.26
C ASN A 30 14.69 0.56 -9.59
N ARG A 31 14.19 1.20 -10.67
CA ARG A 31 12.78 1.12 -11.10
C ARG A 31 12.47 0.02 -12.13
N SER A 32 13.49 -0.59 -12.76
CA SER A 32 13.34 -1.59 -13.83
C SER A 32 13.00 -3.00 -13.30
N ASN A 33 13.73 -3.47 -12.28
CA ASN A 33 13.57 -4.82 -11.72
C ASN A 33 12.67 -4.89 -10.47
N ARG A 34 11.76 -3.93 -10.27
CA ARG A 34 10.92 -3.80 -9.06
C ARG A 34 10.09 -5.05 -8.71
N LYS A 35 9.58 -5.77 -9.71
CA LYS A 35 8.80 -7.01 -9.52
C LYS A 35 9.66 -8.15 -8.94
N LEU A 36 10.94 -8.19 -9.32
CA LEU A 36 11.89 -9.17 -8.79
C LEU A 36 12.11 -8.94 -7.29
N PHE A 37 12.37 -7.69 -6.90
CA PHE A 37 12.53 -7.36 -5.48
C PHE A 37 11.26 -7.65 -4.68
N ALA A 38 10.07 -7.35 -5.23
CA ALA A 38 8.80 -7.71 -4.61
C ALA A 38 8.71 -9.22 -4.35
N ALA A 39 8.98 -10.06 -5.36
CA ALA A 39 8.95 -11.51 -5.20
C ALA A 39 9.92 -12.02 -4.13
N GLY A 40 11.16 -11.49 -4.08
CA GLY A 40 12.12 -11.89 -3.04
C GLY A 40 11.69 -11.51 -1.62
N PHE A 41 11.10 -10.32 -1.42
CA PHE A 41 10.49 -9.96 -0.14
C PHE A 41 9.25 -10.82 0.19
N GLY A 42 8.48 -11.22 -0.83
CA GLY A 42 7.35 -12.14 -0.69
C GLY A 42 7.79 -13.51 -0.16
N VAL A 43 8.91 -14.06 -0.66
CA VAL A 43 9.50 -15.30 -0.15
C VAL A 43 9.88 -15.17 1.32
N VAL A 44 10.58 -14.09 1.68
CA VAL A 44 10.96 -13.81 3.08
C VAL A 44 9.71 -13.77 3.96
N LEU A 45 8.70 -12.97 3.60
CA LEU A 45 7.46 -12.88 4.38
C LEU A 45 6.80 -14.25 4.58
N CYS A 46 6.65 -15.05 3.52
CA CYS A 46 6.04 -16.38 3.63
C CYS A 46 6.82 -17.31 4.57
N THR A 47 8.16 -17.26 4.53
CA THR A 47 8.97 -18.04 5.48
C THR A 47 8.80 -17.56 6.91
N LEU A 48 8.78 -16.25 7.14
CA LEU A 48 8.60 -15.67 8.47
C LEU A 48 7.22 -16.00 9.07
N CYS A 49 6.16 -15.94 8.26
CA CYS A 49 4.82 -16.35 8.67
C CYS A 49 4.80 -17.81 9.12
N ARG A 50 5.48 -18.72 8.41
CA ARG A 50 5.55 -20.14 8.79
C ARG A 50 6.36 -20.37 10.06
N VAL A 51 7.50 -19.71 10.21
CA VAL A 51 8.38 -19.81 11.40
C VAL A 51 7.67 -19.38 12.67
N ALA A 52 6.71 -18.45 12.59
CA ALA A 52 5.90 -18.06 13.75
C ALA A 52 5.10 -19.23 14.33
N PHE A 53 4.58 -20.12 13.47
CA PHE A 53 3.74 -21.28 13.84
C PHE A 53 4.51 -22.60 13.99
N LEU A 54 5.81 -22.64 13.70
CA LEU A 54 6.63 -23.83 13.90
C LEU A 54 7.09 -23.97 15.35
N ASP A 55 7.10 -25.21 15.85
CA ASP A 55 7.62 -25.56 17.17
C ASP A 55 9.15 -25.49 17.22
N SER A 56 9.82 -25.83 16.10
CA SER A 56 11.27 -25.71 15.92
C SER A 56 11.59 -24.66 14.83
N PRO A 57 11.92 -23.40 15.22
CA PRO A 57 12.07 -22.30 14.27
C PRO A 57 13.38 -22.34 13.45
N LEU A 58 14.41 -23.04 13.95
CA LEU A 58 15.72 -23.16 13.31
C LEU A 58 16.06 -24.63 13.00
N PRO A 59 16.58 -24.93 11.80
CA PRO A 59 16.87 -26.30 11.37
C PRO A 59 18.02 -26.97 12.16
N PHE A 60 18.87 -26.19 12.84
CA PHE A 60 20.03 -26.70 13.59
C PHE A 60 19.76 -26.88 15.09
N ALA A 61 18.62 -26.39 15.59
CA ALA A 61 18.25 -26.49 17.01
C ALA A 61 17.49 -27.80 17.33
N THR A 62 17.63 -28.81 16.47
CA THR A 62 17.02 -30.14 16.62
C THR A 62 17.81 -31.09 17.52
N GLY A 63 19.02 -30.69 17.95
CA GLY A 63 19.76 -31.36 19.02
C GLY A 63 19.16 -30.97 20.38
N ASP A 64 18.84 -31.97 21.18
CA ASP A 64 18.39 -31.87 22.58
C ASP A 64 16.92 -31.47 22.80
N SER A 65 16.01 -32.16 22.09
CA SER A 65 14.57 -32.10 22.37
C SER A 65 14.17 -32.62 23.76
N LYS A 66 15.10 -33.20 24.54
CA LYS A 66 14.87 -33.60 25.93
C LYS A 66 15.28 -32.48 26.91
N GLU A 67 16.44 -31.86 26.73
CA GLU A 67 16.91 -30.78 27.61
C GLU A 67 16.14 -29.46 27.41
N ILE A 68 15.73 -29.14 26.16
CA ILE A 68 14.93 -27.94 25.88
C ILE A 68 13.46 -28.11 26.34
N LYS A 69 12.95 -29.34 26.42
CA LYS A 69 11.61 -29.62 26.96
C LYS A 69 11.60 -29.67 28.48
N GLU A 70 12.70 -30.06 29.13
CA GLU A 70 12.83 -30.04 30.60
C GLU A 70 13.08 -28.62 31.13
N CYS A 71 13.70 -27.76 30.34
CA CYS A 71 13.70 -26.32 30.59
C CYS A 71 12.36 -25.70 30.15
N ASN A 72 11.37 -25.74 31.05
CA ASN A 72 10.10 -24.98 31.01
C ASN A 72 10.29 -23.44 31.04
N ALA A 73 11.35 -22.92 30.42
CA ALA A 73 11.55 -21.50 30.23
C ALA A 73 11.04 -21.12 28.83
N ALA A 74 9.89 -20.46 28.79
CA ALA A 74 9.36 -19.86 27.55
C ALA A 74 10.33 -18.84 26.91
N GLY A 75 11.31 -18.33 27.67
CA GLY A 75 12.32 -17.34 27.26
C GLY A 75 13.27 -17.78 26.13
N PRO A 76 14.08 -18.85 26.28
CA PRO A 76 15.03 -19.30 25.25
C PRO A 76 14.38 -19.64 23.90
N LEU A 77 13.18 -20.23 23.90
CA LEU A 77 12.44 -20.53 22.67
C LEU A 77 12.03 -19.25 21.91
N GLN A 78 11.60 -18.21 22.63
CA GLN A 78 11.25 -16.93 22.03
C GLN A 78 12.48 -16.22 21.44
N LEU A 79 13.62 -16.26 22.14
CA LEU A 79 14.89 -15.73 21.62
C LEU A 79 15.31 -16.44 20.32
N LEU A 80 15.12 -17.77 20.26
CA LEU A 80 15.39 -18.57 19.07
C LEU A 80 14.50 -18.17 17.89
N LYS A 81 13.21 -17.88 18.15
CA LYS A 81 12.29 -17.34 17.13
C LYS A 81 12.77 -15.98 16.62
N ILE A 82 13.22 -15.07 17.50
CA ILE A 82 13.79 -13.77 17.12
C ILE A 82 15.03 -13.95 16.23
N LEU A 83 15.93 -14.86 16.62
CA LEU A 83 17.13 -15.18 15.83
C LEU A 83 16.76 -15.77 14.45
N ALA A 84 15.70 -16.58 14.37
CA ALA A 84 15.22 -17.14 13.12
C ALA A 84 14.81 -16.06 12.11
N PHE A 85 14.19 -14.95 12.56
CA PHE A 85 13.86 -13.82 11.66
C PHE A 85 15.12 -13.26 10.98
N LEU A 86 16.21 -13.10 11.74
CA LEU A 86 17.48 -12.64 11.20
C LEU A 86 18.08 -13.68 10.26
N TYR A 87 18.10 -14.95 10.67
CA TYR A 87 18.63 -16.05 9.88
C TYR A 87 17.99 -16.17 8.49
N TYR A 88 16.66 -16.24 8.39
CA TYR A 88 15.99 -16.37 7.09
C TYR A 88 16.18 -15.13 6.22
N THR A 89 16.23 -13.94 6.82
CA THR A 89 16.56 -12.71 6.08
C THR A 89 17.97 -12.79 5.48
N LEU A 90 18.94 -13.35 6.20
CA LEU A 90 20.31 -13.57 5.72
C LEU A 90 20.38 -14.68 4.66
N VAL A 91 19.60 -15.75 4.77
CA VAL A 91 19.56 -16.85 3.79
C VAL A 91 19.06 -16.36 2.43
N TYR A 92 18.03 -15.50 2.39
CA TYR A 92 17.49 -14.96 1.14
C TYR A 92 18.18 -13.67 0.67
N TYR A 93 19.09 -13.09 1.46
CA TYR A 93 19.84 -11.90 1.09
C TYR A 93 20.62 -12.04 -0.25
N PRO A 94 21.35 -13.14 -0.52
CA PRO A 94 22.06 -13.34 -1.77
C PRO A 94 21.15 -13.28 -3.00
N LEU A 95 19.91 -13.75 -2.88
CA LEU A 95 18.94 -13.74 -3.98
C LEU A 95 18.63 -12.29 -4.39
N LEU A 96 18.30 -11.42 -3.45
CA LEU A 96 18.08 -9.99 -3.71
C LEU A 96 19.35 -9.27 -4.20
N ALA A 97 20.48 -9.56 -3.55
CA ALA A 97 21.80 -9.01 -3.89
C ALA A 97 22.21 -9.33 -5.34
N CYS A 98 21.90 -10.52 -5.85
CA CYS A 98 22.21 -10.89 -7.23
C CYS A 98 21.49 -10.01 -8.28
N ALA A 99 20.38 -9.38 -7.92
CA ALA A 99 19.60 -8.54 -8.83
C ALA A 99 20.05 -7.08 -8.89
N THR A 100 20.88 -6.63 -7.94
CA THR A 100 21.45 -5.27 -7.96
C THR A 100 22.71 -5.17 -8.80
N VAL A 101 23.49 -6.26 -8.88
CA VAL A 101 24.69 -6.33 -9.72
C VAL A 101 24.30 -6.76 -11.13
N HIS A 102 24.31 -5.83 -12.08
CA HIS A 102 24.05 -6.07 -13.50
C HIS A 102 25.23 -6.77 -14.21
N SER A 103 25.66 -7.92 -13.70
CA SER A 103 26.73 -8.73 -14.29
C SER A 103 26.26 -10.15 -14.58
N ARG A 104 26.82 -10.77 -15.62
CA ARG A 104 26.56 -12.16 -16.00
C ARG A 104 26.71 -13.16 -14.84
N PRO A 105 27.82 -13.16 -14.06
CA PRO A 105 27.97 -14.11 -12.96
C PRO A 105 26.91 -13.89 -11.86
N SER A 106 26.46 -12.65 -11.66
CA SER A 106 25.41 -12.34 -10.69
C SER A 106 24.06 -12.95 -11.08
N HIS A 107 23.68 -12.87 -12.36
CA HIS A 107 22.44 -13.46 -12.86
C HIS A 107 22.47 -14.99 -12.83
N ILE A 108 23.63 -15.61 -13.14
CA ILE A 108 23.81 -17.08 -13.05
C ILE A 108 23.64 -17.53 -11.59
N LEU A 109 24.31 -16.86 -10.65
CA LEU A 109 24.21 -17.17 -9.23
C LEU A 109 22.77 -17.03 -8.72
N GLY A 110 22.08 -15.96 -9.11
CA GLY A 110 20.67 -15.74 -8.78
C GLY A 110 19.75 -16.85 -9.31
N ALA A 111 19.96 -17.31 -10.55
CA ALA A 111 19.21 -18.42 -11.14
C ALA A 111 19.44 -19.73 -10.36
N LEU A 112 20.70 -20.08 -10.08
CA LEU A 112 21.05 -21.28 -9.31
C LEU A 112 20.42 -21.27 -7.91
N PHE A 113 20.52 -20.16 -7.17
CA PHE A 113 19.88 -20.03 -5.86
C PHE A 113 18.35 -20.19 -5.95
N SER A 114 17.72 -19.55 -6.94
CA SER A 114 16.27 -19.64 -7.11
C SER A 114 15.81 -21.06 -7.46
N TRP A 115 16.55 -21.80 -8.29
CA TRP A 115 16.27 -23.19 -8.61
C TRP A 115 16.48 -24.11 -7.42
N PHE A 116 17.57 -23.92 -6.67
CA PHE A 116 17.86 -24.70 -5.47
C PHE A 116 16.74 -24.54 -4.43
N HIS A 117 16.35 -23.30 -4.11
CA HIS A 117 15.27 -23.06 -3.15
C HIS A 117 13.90 -23.55 -3.64
N LEU A 118 13.62 -23.45 -4.94
CA LEU A 118 12.38 -23.97 -5.51
C LEU A 118 12.35 -25.50 -5.48
N ALA A 119 13.42 -26.16 -5.90
CA ALA A 119 13.52 -27.61 -5.94
C ALA A 119 13.45 -28.20 -4.52
N THR A 120 14.20 -27.66 -3.56
CA THR A 120 14.14 -28.10 -2.16
C THR A 120 12.74 -27.94 -1.57
N LEU A 121 12.06 -26.83 -1.84
CA LEU A 121 10.69 -26.61 -1.38
C LEU A 121 9.71 -27.60 -2.01
N ILE A 122 9.80 -27.85 -3.32
CA ILE A 122 8.91 -28.79 -4.02
C ILE A 122 9.15 -30.22 -3.52
N CYS A 123 10.40 -30.68 -3.46
CA CYS A 123 10.73 -32.03 -2.98
C CYS A 123 10.19 -32.26 -1.56
N HIS A 124 10.42 -31.32 -0.65
CA HIS A 124 9.92 -31.42 0.72
C HIS A 124 8.39 -31.54 0.80
N LYS A 125 7.66 -30.85 -0.09
CA LYS A 125 6.19 -30.89 -0.12
C LYS A 125 5.63 -32.14 -0.80
N ILE A 126 6.37 -32.74 -1.73
CA ILE A 126 6.01 -34.02 -2.35
C ILE A 126 6.18 -35.17 -1.36
N GLU A 127 7.29 -35.17 -0.60
CA GLU A 127 7.57 -36.20 0.40
C GLU A 127 6.60 -36.14 1.59
N CYS A 128 6.30 -34.93 2.08
CA CYS A 128 5.42 -34.73 3.24
C CYS A 128 4.34 -33.67 2.95
N PRO A 129 3.27 -34.02 2.22
CA PRO A 129 2.16 -33.09 1.97
C PRO A 129 1.32 -32.85 3.23
N ARG A 130 1.36 -33.78 4.21
CA ARG A 130 0.56 -33.72 5.42
C ARG A 130 1.37 -33.30 6.65
N SER A 131 0.92 -32.24 7.32
CA SER A 131 1.52 -31.74 8.57
C SER A 131 0.52 -31.86 9.74
N PRO A 132 0.96 -32.28 10.94
CA PRO A 132 0.10 -32.39 12.12
C PRO A 132 -0.17 -31.06 12.85
N THR A 133 0.46 -29.95 12.43
CA THR A 133 0.52 -28.70 13.23
C THR A 133 -0.82 -27.97 13.40
N LEU A 134 -1.58 -27.79 12.32
CA LEU A 134 -2.87 -27.05 12.35
C LEU A 134 -3.96 -27.79 11.58
N HIS A 135 -3.67 -28.20 10.35
CA HIS A 135 -4.57 -29.00 9.52
C HIS A 135 -3.75 -29.77 8.50
N SER A 136 -4.29 -30.91 8.05
CA SER A 136 -3.55 -31.85 7.19
C SER A 136 -2.93 -31.21 5.96
N TYR A 137 -3.52 -30.16 5.38
CA TYR A 137 -2.99 -29.48 4.18
C TYR A 137 -2.54 -28.03 4.41
N TYR A 138 -2.50 -27.55 5.67
CA TYR A 138 -2.18 -26.16 5.98
C TYR A 138 -0.81 -25.75 5.44
N ASP A 139 0.23 -26.53 5.74
CA ASP A 139 1.61 -26.20 5.37
C ASP A 139 1.83 -26.23 3.84
N LEU A 140 1.03 -27.02 3.10
CA LEU A 140 1.02 -26.97 1.64
C LEU A 140 0.39 -25.65 1.14
N LEU A 141 -0.83 -25.33 1.60
CA LEU A 141 -1.54 -24.12 1.18
C LEU A 141 -0.77 -22.84 1.55
N ALA A 142 -0.23 -22.77 2.78
CA ALA A 142 0.56 -21.64 3.25
C ALA A 142 1.84 -21.41 2.41
N SER A 143 2.37 -22.46 1.78
CA SER A 143 3.57 -22.38 0.93
C SER A 143 3.28 -21.98 -0.54
N LEU A 144 2.01 -21.95 -0.98
CA LEU A 144 1.65 -21.60 -2.36
C LEU A 144 2.18 -20.22 -2.79
N PRO A 145 2.01 -19.12 -2.02
CA PRO A 145 2.53 -17.82 -2.43
C PRO A 145 4.06 -17.80 -2.51
N GLN A 146 4.74 -18.59 -1.66
CA GLN A 146 6.19 -18.73 -1.70
C GLN A 146 6.65 -19.45 -2.97
N MET A 147 5.99 -20.56 -3.34
CA MET A 147 6.29 -21.29 -4.57
C MET A 147 6.07 -20.40 -5.81
N LEU A 148 4.99 -19.63 -5.85
CA LEU A 148 4.73 -18.68 -6.94
C LEU A 148 5.81 -17.59 -7.03
N CYS A 149 6.26 -17.05 -5.89
CA CYS A 149 7.34 -16.06 -5.88
C CYS A 149 8.68 -16.66 -6.35
N LEU A 150 9.03 -17.85 -5.88
CA LEU A 150 10.25 -18.56 -6.30
C LEU A 150 10.21 -18.98 -7.77
N LEU A 151 9.05 -19.42 -8.26
CA LEU A 151 8.83 -19.72 -9.68
C LEU A 151 9.00 -18.47 -10.56
N TYR A 152 8.48 -17.33 -10.12
CA TYR A 152 8.70 -16.08 -10.84
C TYR A 152 10.19 -15.70 -10.90
N LEU A 153 10.91 -15.88 -9.79
CA LEU A 153 12.35 -15.61 -9.71
C LEU A 153 13.15 -16.57 -10.61
N SER A 154 12.81 -17.86 -10.60
CA SER A 154 13.48 -18.90 -11.38
C SER A 154 13.37 -18.69 -12.89
N VAL A 155 12.28 -18.06 -13.35
CA VAL A 155 12.12 -17.67 -14.75
C VAL A 155 12.78 -16.32 -15.04
N ARG A 156 12.73 -15.37 -14.10
CA ARG A 156 13.20 -14.00 -14.35
C ARG A 156 14.72 -13.87 -14.41
N TYR A 157 15.49 -14.56 -13.56
CA TYR A 157 16.96 -14.50 -13.62
C TYR A 157 17.53 -15.00 -14.96
N PRO A 158 17.08 -16.13 -15.53
CA PRO A 158 17.46 -16.55 -16.87
C PRO A 158 17.14 -15.52 -17.95
N ILE A 159 15.96 -14.88 -17.91
CA ILE A 159 15.62 -13.81 -18.87
C ILE A 159 16.60 -12.63 -18.75
N LEU A 160 16.98 -12.25 -17.53
CA LEU A 160 17.98 -11.21 -17.29
C LEU A 160 19.38 -11.64 -17.76
N LEU A 161 19.71 -12.93 -17.70
CA LEU A 161 20.95 -13.48 -18.24
C LEU A 161 20.97 -13.44 -19.77
N VAL A 162 19.90 -13.89 -20.43
CA VAL A 162 19.77 -13.87 -21.90
C VAL A 162 19.87 -12.44 -22.43
N SER A 163 19.20 -11.49 -21.78
CA SER A 163 19.30 -10.07 -22.13
C SER A 163 20.69 -9.48 -21.90
N ALA A 164 21.44 -9.93 -20.89
CA ALA A 164 22.85 -9.53 -20.69
C ALA A 164 23.83 -10.19 -21.68
N CYS A 165 23.45 -11.32 -22.30
CA CYS A 165 24.21 -11.99 -23.34
C CYS A 165 23.95 -11.39 -24.73
N ARG A 166 22.74 -10.89 -25.00
CA ARG A 166 22.45 -10.12 -26.20
C ARG A 166 23.22 -8.80 -26.15
N LYS A 167 24.12 -8.57 -27.09
CA LYS A 167 24.72 -7.23 -27.26
C LYS A 167 23.57 -6.24 -27.47
N PRO A 168 23.53 -5.10 -26.77
CA PRO A 168 22.58 -4.06 -27.12
C PRO A 168 22.87 -3.67 -28.57
N VAL A 169 21.92 -3.93 -29.45
CA VAL A 169 21.98 -3.45 -30.83
C VAL A 169 22.13 -1.93 -30.74
N TYR A 170 23.20 -1.40 -31.33
CA TYR A 170 23.51 0.02 -31.36
C TYR A 170 22.24 0.83 -31.68
N GLY A 171 21.80 1.67 -30.73
CA GLY A 171 20.81 2.71 -31.01
C GLY A 171 19.54 2.73 -30.15
N CYS A 172 19.17 1.69 -29.41
CA CYS A 172 18.00 1.71 -28.53
C CYS A 172 18.42 1.70 -27.05
N GLN A 173 18.92 2.82 -26.51
CA GLN A 173 18.82 3.06 -25.07
C GLN A 173 17.32 3.12 -24.74
N GLU A 174 16.81 2.17 -23.94
CA GLU A 174 15.48 2.28 -23.35
C GLU A 174 15.31 3.69 -22.79
N GLU A 175 14.29 4.42 -23.27
CA GLU A 175 14.07 5.79 -22.83
C GLU A 175 13.85 5.80 -21.31
N ASP A 176 14.76 6.48 -20.61
CA ASP A 176 14.66 6.69 -19.16
C ASP A 176 13.29 7.26 -18.80
N TYR A 177 12.56 6.59 -17.90
CA TYR A 177 11.29 7.04 -17.32
C TYR A 177 11.27 8.53 -16.96
N GLU A 178 12.35 9.01 -16.37
CA GLU A 178 12.52 10.41 -15.93
C GLU A 178 12.43 11.39 -17.11
N SER A 179 13.01 11.01 -18.26
CA SER A 179 12.96 11.82 -19.50
C SER A 179 11.55 11.83 -20.09
N GLN A 180 10.86 10.69 -20.06
CA GLN A 180 9.46 10.59 -20.50
C GLN A 180 8.53 11.43 -19.63
N TYR A 181 8.73 11.43 -18.30
CA TYR A 181 7.94 12.26 -17.38
C TYR A 181 8.12 13.74 -17.65
N VAL A 182 9.36 14.20 -17.85
CA VAL A 182 9.63 15.61 -18.17
C VAL A 182 9.05 16.00 -19.53
N ARG A 183 9.19 15.14 -20.56
CA ARG A 183 8.54 15.38 -21.87
C ARG A 183 7.03 15.46 -21.72
N TRP A 184 6.42 14.60 -20.91
CA TRP A 184 4.99 14.65 -20.62
C TRP A 184 4.58 15.95 -19.91
N LEU A 185 5.42 16.47 -18.99
CA LEU A 185 5.17 17.74 -18.31
C LEU A 185 5.17 18.93 -19.28
N PHE A 186 6.09 18.92 -20.25
CA PHE A 186 6.21 19.97 -21.27
C PHE A 186 5.30 19.76 -22.50
N LYS A 187 4.65 18.59 -22.64
CA LYS A 187 3.65 18.38 -23.69
C LYS A 187 2.50 19.37 -23.44
N ARG A 188 2.31 20.27 -24.40
CA ARG A 188 1.24 21.27 -24.40
C ARG A 188 -0.08 20.54 -24.18
N LYS A 189 -0.70 20.70 -23.01
CA LYS A 189 -2.06 20.22 -22.79
C LYS A 189 -2.92 21.03 -23.74
N ALA A 190 -3.56 20.38 -24.72
CA ALA A 190 -4.62 20.99 -25.49
C ALA A 190 -5.61 21.63 -24.48
N PRO A 191 -6.13 22.83 -24.76
CA PRO A 191 -7.12 23.44 -23.88
C PRO A 191 -8.20 22.39 -23.62
N LYS A 192 -8.42 22.06 -22.35
CA LYS A 192 -9.57 21.25 -21.98
C LYS A 192 -10.77 22.12 -22.31
N GLU A 193 -11.40 21.90 -23.46
CA GLU A 193 -12.77 22.35 -23.66
C GLU A 193 -13.56 21.84 -22.46
N LYS A 194 -14.01 22.77 -21.62
CA LYS A 194 -14.88 22.46 -20.51
C LYS A 194 -16.24 22.11 -21.13
N TYR A 195 -16.38 20.88 -21.63
CA TYR A 195 -17.69 20.32 -21.87
C TYR A 195 -18.36 20.18 -20.51
N TYR A 196 -19.24 21.12 -20.20
CA TYR A 196 -20.23 21.00 -19.14
C TYR A 196 -21.23 19.92 -19.57
N ASN A 197 -20.82 18.66 -19.48
CA ASN A 197 -21.74 17.55 -19.62
C ASN A 197 -22.62 17.53 -18.38
N PHE A 198 -23.80 18.13 -18.49
CA PHE A 198 -24.91 17.93 -17.58
C PHE A 198 -25.33 16.45 -17.66
N ARG A 199 -24.67 15.62 -16.86
CA ARG A 199 -24.86 14.17 -16.88
C ARG A 199 -26.04 13.84 -15.98
N HIS A 200 -27.21 13.66 -16.61
CA HIS A 200 -28.36 13.05 -15.96
C HIS A 200 -27.98 11.70 -15.33
N GLY A 201 -28.45 11.51 -14.10
CA GLY A 201 -28.18 10.34 -13.28
C GLY A 201 -28.63 9.04 -13.94
N LYS A 202 -27.72 8.06 -13.95
CA LYS A 202 -27.96 6.63 -13.72
C LYS A 202 -26.61 5.90 -13.70
N GLN A 203 -26.12 5.64 -12.49
CA GLN A 203 -25.47 4.41 -12.02
C GLN A 203 -24.51 3.62 -12.95
N ARG A 204 -23.73 4.27 -13.83
CA ARG A 204 -22.54 3.67 -14.50
C ARG A 204 -21.23 3.98 -13.75
N MET A 205 -21.31 4.06 -12.42
CA MET A 205 -20.27 4.67 -11.57
C MET A 205 -19.23 3.70 -11.00
N SER A 206 -19.46 2.38 -10.97
CA SER A 206 -18.47 1.43 -10.41
C SER A 206 -17.41 1.03 -11.42
N ILE A 207 -17.79 0.66 -12.65
CA ILE A 207 -16.84 0.08 -13.63
C ILE A 207 -15.85 1.15 -14.13
N ASN A 208 -16.30 2.39 -14.37
CA ASN A 208 -15.42 3.48 -14.82
C ASN A 208 -14.45 3.98 -13.72
N LYS A 209 -14.82 3.90 -12.44
CA LYS A 209 -13.93 4.25 -11.33
C LYS A 209 -12.84 3.20 -11.15
N ILE A 210 -13.20 1.92 -11.27
CA ILE A 210 -12.25 0.81 -11.21
C ILE A 210 -11.24 0.88 -12.37
N ASN A 211 -11.73 1.16 -13.58
CA ASN A 211 -10.84 1.29 -14.75
C ASN A 211 -9.86 2.47 -14.59
N LYS A 212 -10.29 3.58 -13.96
CA LYS A 212 -9.40 4.71 -13.63
C LYS A 212 -8.26 4.30 -12.67
N TYR A 213 -8.50 3.36 -11.75
CA TYR A 213 -7.46 2.85 -10.82
C TYR A 213 -6.44 1.96 -11.54
N PHE A 214 -6.87 1.16 -12.51
CA PHE A 214 -6.00 0.24 -13.24
C PHE A 214 -5.36 0.86 -14.49
N THR A 215 -5.85 2.00 -15.00
CA THR A 215 -5.23 2.66 -16.16
C THR A 215 -3.84 3.24 -15.80
N PRO A 216 -2.75 2.73 -16.41
CA PRO A 216 -1.46 3.38 -16.30
C PRO A 216 -1.58 4.79 -16.92
N GLN A 217 -1.18 5.85 -16.20
CA GLN A 217 -1.03 7.15 -16.88
C GLN A 217 0.35 7.14 -17.50
N THR A 218 0.38 7.58 -18.76
CA THR A 218 1.60 7.84 -19.50
C THR A 218 2.54 8.72 -18.67
N GLY A 219 3.72 8.20 -18.32
CA GLY A 219 4.75 8.96 -17.62
C GLY A 219 4.79 8.82 -16.09
N PHE A 220 3.99 7.97 -15.44
CA PHE A 220 4.14 7.68 -14.00
C PHE A 220 4.62 6.24 -13.74
N CYS A 221 5.64 6.09 -12.89
CA CYS A 221 6.17 4.80 -12.46
C CYS A 221 6.18 4.72 -10.95
N TYR A 222 5.53 3.68 -10.41
CA TYR A 222 5.49 3.40 -8.98
C TYR A 222 6.91 3.18 -8.42
N PRO A 223 7.22 3.76 -7.24
CA PRO A 223 8.41 3.42 -6.47
C PRO A 223 8.49 1.93 -6.15
N THR A 224 9.72 1.41 -6.09
CA THR A 224 9.97 -0.02 -5.80
C THR A 224 9.43 -0.41 -4.43
N LYS A 225 9.54 0.46 -3.44
CA LYS A 225 9.00 0.23 -2.09
C LYS A 225 7.49 0.05 -2.09
N MET A 226 6.75 0.87 -2.84
CA MET A 226 5.29 0.74 -2.98
C MET A 226 4.88 -0.59 -3.62
N VAL A 227 5.60 -1.04 -4.65
CA VAL A 227 5.32 -2.33 -5.31
C VAL A 227 5.63 -3.52 -4.39
N ILE A 228 6.72 -3.44 -3.63
CA ILE A 228 7.04 -4.43 -2.60
C ILE A 228 5.91 -4.49 -1.57
N THR A 229 5.47 -3.34 -1.05
CA THR A 229 4.36 -3.32 -0.08
C THR A 229 3.05 -3.85 -0.65
N ALA A 230 2.78 -3.67 -1.94
CA ALA A 230 1.59 -4.23 -2.58
C ALA A 230 1.56 -5.75 -2.56
N LEU A 231 2.66 -6.36 -2.96
CA LEU A 231 2.74 -7.82 -2.98
C LEU A 231 2.71 -8.39 -1.56
N ILE A 232 3.50 -7.82 -0.64
CA ILE A 232 3.52 -8.23 0.77
C ILE A 232 2.11 -8.13 1.37
N SER A 233 1.42 -7.02 1.15
CA SER A 233 0.03 -6.82 1.63
C SER A 233 -0.92 -7.91 1.14
N ALA A 234 -0.86 -8.25 -0.16
CA ALA A 234 -1.70 -9.29 -0.74
C ALA A 234 -1.37 -10.69 -0.16
N ILE A 235 -0.09 -10.99 0.03
CA ILE A 235 0.35 -12.24 0.67
C ILE A 235 -0.15 -12.29 2.11
N THR A 236 -0.07 -11.20 2.88
CA THR A 236 -0.55 -11.16 4.26
C THR A 236 -2.04 -11.43 4.36
N VAL A 237 -2.86 -10.80 3.50
CA VAL A 237 -4.31 -11.08 3.47
C VAL A 237 -4.55 -12.58 3.23
N TYR A 238 -3.85 -13.19 2.28
CA TYR A 238 -3.95 -14.63 2.02
C TYR A 238 -3.57 -15.48 3.23
N GLN A 239 -2.42 -15.19 3.87
CA GLN A 239 -1.92 -15.97 5.00
C GLN A 239 -2.87 -15.88 6.20
N VAL A 240 -3.37 -14.68 6.53
CA VAL A 240 -4.29 -14.52 7.67
C VAL A 240 -5.65 -15.14 7.38
N ALA A 241 -6.18 -14.97 6.17
CA ALA A 241 -7.43 -15.62 5.77
C ALA A 241 -7.33 -17.15 5.86
N LEU A 242 -6.21 -17.73 5.41
CA LEU A 242 -5.95 -19.17 5.51
C LEU A 242 -5.92 -19.62 6.97
N VAL A 243 -5.19 -18.92 7.84
CA VAL A 243 -5.11 -19.24 9.27
C VAL A 243 -6.49 -19.17 9.93
N LEU A 244 -7.28 -18.13 9.65
CA LEU A 244 -8.63 -18.00 10.19
C LEU A 244 -9.51 -19.20 9.79
N VAL A 245 -9.60 -19.50 8.49
CA VAL A 245 -10.40 -20.63 7.98
C VAL A 245 -9.95 -21.95 8.59
N VAL A 246 -8.64 -22.21 8.63
CA VAL A 246 -8.07 -23.47 9.11
C VAL A 246 -8.22 -23.63 10.62
N LEU A 247 -8.24 -22.55 11.40
CA LEU A 247 -8.38 -22.63 12.85
C LEU A 247 -9.82 -22.91 13.27
N LEU A 248 -10.79 -22.17 12.71
CA LEU A 248 -12.16 -22.19 13.23
C LEU A 248 -13.05 -23.25 12.57
N VAL A 249 -12.91 -23.51 11.26
CA VAL A 249 -13.78 -24.47 10.55
C VAL A 249 -13.64 -25.89 11.12
N PRO A 250 -12.43 -26.46 11.29
CA PRO A 250 -12.30 -27.81 11.85
C PRO A 250 -12.75 -27.92 13.30
N LEU A 251 -12.55 -26.85 14.10
CA LEU A 251 -13.02 -26.79 15.48
C LEU A 251 -14.55 -26.90 15.52
N LEU A 252 -15.25 -26.10 14.70
CA LEU A 252 -16.71 -26.12 14.62
C LEU A 252 -17.23 -27.46 14.08
N GLN A 253 -16.57 -28.06 13.10
CA GLN A 253 -16.93 -29.38 12.58
C GLN A 253 -16.79 -30.46 13.66
N LYS A 254 -15.71 -30.44 14.42
CA LYS A 254 -15.48 -31.39 15.53
C LYS A 254 -16.55 -31.23 16.61
N VAL A 255 -16.88 -29.99 16.98
CA VAL A 255 -17.97 -29.69 17.92
C VAL A 255 -19.31 -30.20 17.38
N ARG A 256 -19.62 -29.94 16.11
CA ARG A 256 -20.87 -30.37 15.46
C ARG A 256 -21.01 -31.89 15.38
N SER A 257 -19.93 -32.61 15.05
CA SER A 257 -19.93 -34.08 15.03
C SER A 257 -20.01 -34.68 16.43
N GLY A 258 -19.53 -33.96 17.45
CA GLY A 258 -19.55 -34.39 18.85
C GLY A 258 -20.89 -34.14 19.56
N VAL A 259 -21.88 -33.54 18.91
CA VAL A 259 -23.21 -33.32 19.50
C VAL A 259 -23.95 -34.65 19.61
N SER A 260 -23.97 -35.20 20.83
CA SER A 260 -24.78 -36.34 21.27
C SER A 260 -25.97 -35.88 22.13
N VAL A 261 -26.84 -36.84 22.48
CA VAL A 261 -28.00 -36.61 23.36
C VAL A 261 -27.57 -36.15 24.76
N ASP A 262 -26.39 -36.55 25.22
CA ASP A 262 -25.83 -36.18 26.54
C ASP A 262 -25.61 -34.67 26.70
N ILE A 263 -25.21 -33.99 25.61
CA ILE A 263 -25.03 -32.53 25.62
C ILE A 263 -26.38 -31.83 25.77
N VAL A 264 -27.45 -32.39 25.20
CA VAL A 264 -28.81 -31.86 25.35
C VAL A 264 -29.31 -32.03 26.78
N TYR A 265 -29.02 -33.16 27.44
CA TYR A 265 -29.30 -33.34 28.88
C TYR A 265 -28.56 -32.31 29.74
N LEU A 266 -27.31 -32.01 29.41
CA LEU A 266 -26.51 -31.00 30.11
C LEU A 266 -27.08 -29.59 29.91
N LEU A 267 -27.54 -29.25 28.69
CA LEU A 267 -28.24 -27.99 28.41
C LEU A 267 -29.57 -27.88 29.15
N ALA A 268 -30.34 -28.97 29.23
CA ALA A 268 -31.57 -29.03 30.01
C ALA A 268 -31.29 -28.82 31.51
N GLY A 269 -30.17 -29.34 32.02
CA GLY A 269 -29.67 -29.08 33.37
C GLY A 269 -29.31 -27.61 33.64
N PHE A 270 -28.93 -26.85 32.61
CA PHE A 270 -28.77 -25.40 32.66
C PHE A 270 -30.06 -24.61 32.44
N GLY A 271 -31.21 -25.29 32.34
CA GLY A 271 -32.53 -24.66 32.15
C GLY A 271 -32.86 -24.28 30.70
N VAL A 272 -32.10 -24.78 29.71
CA VAL A 272 -32.37 -24.53 28.28
C VAL A 272 -33.11 -25.73 27.69
N ILE A 273 -34.44 -25.63 27.57
CA ILE A 273 -35.30 -26.66 26.98
C ILE A 273 -35.54 -26.31 25.50
N LEU A 274 -34.94 -27.07 24.57
CA LEU A 274 -35.05 -26.81 23.13
C LEU A 274 -36.30 -27.44 22.49
N SER A 275 -36.65 -28.68 22.88
CA SER A 275 -37.82 -29.43 22.43
C SER A 275 -38.17 -30.47 23.51
N GLN A 276 -39.43 -30.95 23.53
CA GLN A 276 -39.83 -32.11 24.35
C GLN A 276 -39.17 -33.41 23.86
N ASP A 277 -38.85 -33.49 22.56
CA ASP A 277 -38.16 -34.62 21.95
C ASP A 277 -36.65 -34.38 21.88
N ASN A 278 -35.89 -35.19 22.61
CA ASN A 278 -34.43 -35.06 22.68
C ASN A 278 -33.74 -35.28 21.33
N ALA A 279 -34.31 -36.11 20.45
CA ALA A 279 -33.80 -36.34 19.10
C ALA A 279 -33.96 -35.09 18.21
N GLU A 280 -35.12 -34.43 18.31
CA GLU A 280 -35.40 -33.18 17.59
C GLU A 280 -34.53 -32.03 18.14
N ALA A 281 -34.33 -31.96 19.46
CA ALA A 281 -33.44 -30.99 20.09
C ALA A 281 -31.98 -31.09 19.58
N VAL A 282 -31.47 -32.31 19.36
CA VAL A 282 -30.14 -32.53 18.75
C VAL A 282 -30.09 -32.00 17.32
N GLU A 283 -31.14 -32.24 16.52
CA GLU A 283 -31.20 -31.78 15.13
C GLU A 283 -31.23 -30.24 15.04
N ILE A 284 -32.06 -29.61 15.89
CA ILE A 284 -32.15 -28.14 16.01
C ILE A 284 -30.78 -27.55 16.41
N PHE A 285 -30.11 -28.14 17.41
CA PHE A 285 -28.80 -27.66 17.84
C PHE A 285 -27.73 -27.82 16.74
N LYS A 286 -27.75 -28.94 16.00
CA LYS A 286 -26.89 -29.15 14.82
C LYS A 286 -27.18 -28.14 13.71
N HIS A 287 -28.43 -27.72 13.53
CA HIS A 287 -28.81 -26.69 12.57
C HIS A 287 -28.24 -25.32 12.98
N PHE A 288 -28.35 -24.92 14.26
CA PHE A 288 -27.75 -23.67 14.75
C PHE A 288 -26.23 -23.65 14.59
N LEU A 289 -25.55 -24.75 14.91
CA LEU A 289 -24.10 -24.87 14.68
C LEU A 289 -23.74 -24.76 13.21
N TRP A 290 -24.55 -25.32 12.30
CA TRP A 290 -24.34 -25.17 10.86
C TRP A 290 -24.52 -23.73 10.39
N VAL A 291 -25.53 -23.00 10.88
CA VAL A 291 -25.71 -21.57 10.58
C VAL A 291 -24.52 -20.75 11.08
N LEU A 292 -23.99 -21.07 12.25
CA LEU A 292 -22.82 -20.42 12.82
C LEU A 292 -21.54 -20.70 12.01
N GLU A 293 -21.31 -21.96 11.65
CA GLU A 293 -20.15 -22.46 10.88
C GLU A 293 -20.21 -22.03 9.41
N ALA A 294 -21.19 -22.53 8.65
CA ALA A 294 -21.21 -22.46 7.20
C ALA A 294 -21.66 -21.09 6.68
N VAL A 295 -22.57 -20.43 7.41
CA VAL A 295 -23.15 -19.16 6.95
C VAL A 295 -22.43 -17.98 7.58
N CYS A 296 -22.47 -17.84 8.91
CA CYS A 296 -21.95 -16.64 9.57
C CYS A 296 -20.43 -16.50 9.43
N TYR A 297 -19.68 -17.57 9.72
CA TYR A 297 -18.22 -17.49 9.71
C TYR A 297 -17.64 -17.38 8.30
N VAL A 298 -18.03 -18.26 7.37
CA VAL A 298 -17.51 -18.21 6.00
C VAL A 298 -17.86 -16.90 5.30
N VAL A 299 -19.10 -16.41 5.45
CA VAL A 299 -19.52 -15.13 4.86
C VAL A 299 -18.75 -13.96 5.45
N SER A 300 -18.52 -13.94 6.77
CA SER A 300 -17.79 -12.84 7.42
C SER A 300 -16.32 -12.78 7.00
N VAL A 301 -15.63 -13.92 6.90
CA VAL A 301 -14.24 -13.98 6.39
C VAL A 301 -14.19 -13.61 4.90
N ALA A 302 -15.12 -14.11 4.09
CA ALA A 302 -15.19 -13.75 2.67
C ALA A 302 -15.45 -12.24 2.47
N ALA A 303 -16.38 -11.67 3.23
CA ALA A 303 -16.66 -10.24 3.21
C ALA A 303 -15.43 -9.41 3.65
N ALA A 304 -14.74 -9.82 4.72
CA ALA A 304 -13.49 -9.20 5.15
C ALA A 304 -12.42 -9.23 4.04
N CYS A 305 -12.24 -10.37 3.38
CA CYS A 305 -11.29 -10.52 2.26
C CYS A 305 -11.63 -9.57 1.10
N LEU A 306 -12.88 -9.55 0.66
CA LEU A 306 -13.30 -8.72 -0.47
C LEU A 306 -13.16 -7.22 -0.17
N ILE A 307 -13.58 -6.80 1.03
CA ILE A 307 -13.49 -5.40 1.46
C ILE A 307 -12.01 -4.98 1.60
N THR A 308 -11.17 -5.79 2.24
CA THR A 308 -9.73 -5.47 2.38
C THR A 308 -9.02 -5.41 1.03
N ILE A 309 -9.24 -6.36 0.14
CA ILE A 309 -8.65 -6.34 -1.21
C ILE A 309 -9.07 -5.07 -1.96
N TYR A 310 -10.36 -4.71 -1.92
CA TYR A 310 -10.84 -3.47 -2.53
C TYR A 310 -10.18 -2.23 -1.92
N MET A 311 -10.06 -2.17 -0.59
CA MET A 311 -9.45 -1.06 0.11
C MET A 311 -7.95 -0.93 -0.19
N LEU A 312 -7.22 -2.05 -0.26
CA LEU A 312 -5.80 -2.05 -0.65
C LEU A 312 -5.60 -1.55 -2.08
N LEU A 313 -6.43 -2.00 -3.03
CA LEU A 313 -6.41 -1.49 -4.41
C LEU A 313 -6.66 0.02 -4.45
N ARG A 314 -7.60 0.51 -3.63
CA ARG A 314 -7.87 1.95 -3.49
C ARG A 314 -6.66 2.69 -2.91
N THR A 315 -6.03 2.17 -1.87
CA THR A 315 -4.80 2.74 -1.28
C THR A 315 -3.70 2.86 -2.34
N PHE A 316 -3.46 1.84 -3.18
CA PHE A 316 -2.47 1.93 -4.26
C PHE A 316 -2.76 3.03 -5.28
N ALA A 317 -4.02 3.27 -5.58
CA ALA A 317 -4.41 4.38 -6.46
C ALA A 317 -4.24 5.74 -5.78
N MET A 318 -4.64 5.87 -4.51
CA MET A 318 -4.52 7.13 -3.75
C MET A 318 -3.05 7.49 -3.51
N GLN A 319 -2.19 6.52 -3.21
CA GLN A 319 -0.75 6.72 -3.03
C GLN A 319 -0.07 7.39 -4.22
N ARG A 320 -0.53 7.06 -5.43
CA ARG A 320 -0.06 7.69 -6.65
C ARG A 320 -0.51 9.15 -6.74
N GLU A 321 -1.76 9.46 -6.42
CA GLU A 321 -2.27 10.82 -6.44
C GLU A 321 -1.55 11.67 -5.39
N HIS A 322 -1.38 11.16 -4.18
CA HIS A 322 -0.62 11.81 -3.11
C HIS A 322 0.85 12.04 -3.49
N LEU A 323 1.54 11.07 -4.11
CA LEU A 323 2.93 11.25 -4.55
C LEU A 323 3.04 12.31 -5.65
N LEU A 324 2.10 12.35 -6.59
CA LEU A 324 2.05 13.38 -7.63
C LEU A 324 1.72 14.77 -7.07
N ALA A 325 0.86 14.85 -6.05
CA ALA A 325 0.57 16.10 -5.33
C ALA A 325 1.82 16.63 -4.62
N MET A 326 2.57 15.74 -3.96
CA MET A 326 3.86 16.10 -3.34
C MET A 326 4.90 16.59 -4.36
N TYR A 327 4.97 16.00 -5.57
CA TYR A 327 5.84 16.53 -6.63
C TYR A 327 5.43 17.92 -7.13
N ARG A 328 4.15 18.29 -7.00
CA ARG A 328 3.68 19.65 -7.33
C ARG A 328 3.91 20.64 -6.19
N GLY A 329 4.26 20.16 -5.00
CA GLY A 329 4.29 20.96 -3.77
C GLY A 329 2.89 21.27 -3.22
N ASP A 330 1.86 20.54 -3.66
CA ASP A 330 0.51 20.67 -3.11
C ASP A 330 0.36 19.78 -1.87
N THR A 331 0.79 20.32 -0.73
CA THR A 331 0.76 19.61 0.56
C THR A 331 -0.60 19.73 1.26
N SER A 332 -1.51 20.54 0.73
CA SER A 332 -2.76 20.92 1.40
C SER A 332 -3.78 19.78 1.52
N GLU A 333 -3.73 18.81 0.60
CA GLU A 333 -4.57 17.60 0.62
C GLU A 333 -4.06 16.53 1.59
N ILE A 334 -2.77 16.58 1.97
CA ILE A 334 -2.08 15.51 2.71
C ILE A 334 -1.77 15.96 4.15
N ILE A 335 -1.46 17.23 4.35
CA ILE A 335 -1.07 17.77 5.64
C ILE A 335 -2.15 18.74 6.11
N PRO A 336 -2.75 18.51 7.30
CA PRO A 336 -3.68 19.46 7.88
C PRO A 336 -3.05 20.87 7.96
N LYS A 337 -3.81 21.87 7.51
CA LYS A 337 -3.45 23.28 7.73
C LYS A 337 -3.27 23.48 9.24
N ASN A 338 -2.07 23.88 9.68
CA ASN A 338 -1.63 24.10 11.07
C ASN A 338 -0.72 23.03 11.69
N GLN A 339 -0.36 21.97 10.97
CA GLN A 339 0.63 21.00 11.47
C GLN A 339 1.95 21.11 10.70
N SER A 340 3.07 21.07 11.43
CA SER A 340 4.41 21.05 10.85
C SER A 340 4.74 19.67 10.27
N LEU A 341 5.60 19.65 9.24
CA LEU A 341 6.08 18.39 8.67
C LEU A 341 6.85 17.59 9.74
N PRO A 342 6.80 16.24 9.68
CA PRO A 342 7.67 15.40 10.48
C PRO A 342 9.14 15.84 10.33
N SER A 343 9.90 15.75 11.42
CA SER A 343 11.35 16.01 11.36
C SER A 343 12.03 15.09 10.35
N SER A 344 13.17 15.53 9.80
CA SER A 344 13.92 14.76 8.80
C SER A 344 14.31 13.37 9.30
N GLY A 345 14.80 13.28 10.54
CA GLY A 345 15.15 12.00 11.17
C GLY A 345 13.94 11.07 11.32
N LEU A 346 12.81 11.61 11.74
CA LEU A 346 11.57 10.81 11.87
C LEU A 346 11.06 10.33 10.50
N SER A 347 11.16 11.17 9.47
CA SER A 347 10.78 10.79 8.10
C SER A 347 11.62 9.62 7.57
N VAL A 348 12.91 9.57 7.92
CA VAL A 348 13.79 8.43 7.60
C VAL A 348 13.34 7.16 8.29
N VAL A 349 13.04 7.23 9.59
CA VAL A 349 12.55 6.08 10.35
C VAL A 349 11.22 5.58 9.78
N SER A 350 10.27 6.48 9.54
CA SER A 350 8.99 6.18 8.92
C SER A 350 9.14 5.57 7.52
N TRP A 351 10.08 6.09 6.71
CA TRP A 351 10.39 5.48 5.43
C TRP A 351 10.88 4.05 5.64
N MET A 352 11.83 3.78 6.54
CA MET A 352 12.38 2.44 6.80
C MET A 352 11.28 1.45 7.22
N THR A 353 10.40 1.84 8.15
CA THR A 353 9.40 0.95 8.77
C THR A 353 8.12 0.77 7.96
N TYR A 354 7.84 1.64 6.98
CA TYR A 354 6.58 1.67 6.21
C TYR A 354 6.07 0.29 5.74
N SER A 355 6.94 -0.54 5.14
CA SER A 355 6.52 -1.86 4.64
C SER A 355 6.14 -2.84 5.74
N GLY A 356 6.88 -2.82 6.86
CA GLY A 356 6.57 -3.64 8.02
C GLY A 356 5.29 -3.17 8.72
N PHE A 357 5.12 -1.86 8.89
CA PHE A 357 3.93 -1.26 9.50
C PHE A 357 2.67 -1.57 8.68
N GLN A 358 2.70 -1.45 7.35
CA GLN A 358 1.55 -1.82 6.49
C GLN A 358 1.16 -3.29 6.71
N THR A 359 2.14 -4.18 6.74
CA THR A 359 1.95 -5.62 6.89
C THR A 359 1.32 -5.94 8.25
N ALA A 360 1.84 -5.35 9.32
CA ALA A 360 1.33 -5.54 10.68
C ALA A 360 -0.09 -5.00 10.84
N LEU A 361 -0.39 -3.82 10.28
CA LEU A 361 -1.73 -3.24 10.31
C LEU A 361 -2.75 -4.04 9.49
N ILE A 362 -2.34 -4.62 8.36
CA ILE A 362 -3.20 -5.55 7.63
C ILE A 362 -3.45 -6.81 8.46
N PHE A 363 -2.41 -7.39 9.05
CA PHE A 363 -2.54 -8.60 9.88
C PHE A 363 -3.53 -8.39 11.02
N LEU A 364 -3.32 -7.36 11.83
CA LEU A 364 -4.17 -7.04 12.97
C LEU A 364 -5.56 -6.54 12.53
N GLY A 365 -5.59 -5.63 11.56
CA GLY A 365 -6.82 -5.01 11.09
C GLY A 365 -7.76 -6.02 10.45
N PHE A 366 -7.24 -6.97 9.67
CA PHE A 366 -8.04 -8.03 9.06
C PHE A 366 -8.62 -8.99 10.11
N ALA A 367 -7.84 -9.36 11.14
CA ALA A 367 -8.32 -10.18 12.24
C ALA A 367 -9.46 -9.49 13.00
N ILE A 368 -9.31 -8.21 13.34
CA ILE A 368 -10.35 -7.41 14.01
C ILE A 368 -11.58 -7.26 13.11
N GLN A 369 -11.41 -6.97 11.82
CA GLN A 369 -12.50 -6.88 10.86
C GLN A 369 -13.29 -8.18 10.76
N ALA A 370 -12.61 -9.33 10.68
CA ALA A 370 -13.26 -10.64 10.62
C ALA A 370 -14.09 -10.91 11.88
N ILE A 371 -13.56 -10.58 13.08
CA ILE A 371 -14.29 -10.72 14.34
C ILE A 371 -15.55 -9.83 14.36
N ILE A 372 -15.43 -8.56 13.96
CA ILE A 372 -16.56 -7.63 13.93
C ILE A 372 -17.62 -8.11 12.95
N TYR A 373 -17.23 -8.49 11.73
CA TYR A 373 -18.18 -9.00 10.73
C TYR A 373 -18.81 -10.32 11.16
N TYR A 374 -18.09 -11.18 11.88
CA TYR A 374 -18.65 -12.40 12.44
C TYR A 374 -19.74 -12.06 13.48
N ILE A 375 -19.46 -11.20 14.45
CA ILE A 375 -20.45 -10.76 15.46
C ILE A 375 -21.68 -10.13 14.78
N CYS A 376 -21.48 -9.27 13.79
CA CYS A 376 -22.57 -8.68 13.02
C CYS A 376 -23.38 -9.73 12.25
N SER A 377 -22.73 -10.71 11.61
CA SER A 377 -23.41 -11.77 10.87
C SER A 377 -24.24 -12.68 11.78
N VAL A 378 -23.73 -13.00 12.97
CA VAL A 378 -24.44 -13.77 14.00
C VAL A 378 -25.64 -12.98 14.50
N ALA A 379 -25.47 -11.69 14.83
CA ALA A 379 -26.58 -10.85 15.26
C ALA A 379 -27.69 -10.78 14.19
N ILE A 380 -27.35 -10.64 12.91
CA ILE A 380 -28.33 -10.64 11.81
C ILE A 380 -29.00 -12.01 11.68
N ALA A 381 -28.24 -13.10 11.75
CA ALA A 381 -28.78 -14.45 11.62
C ALA A 381 -29.80 -14.76 12.73
N PHE A 382 -29.44 -14.53 13.99
CA PHE A 382 -30.30 -14.86 15.14
C PHE A 382 -31.42 -13.86 15.40
N LEU A 383 -31.21 -12.56 15.15
CA LEU A 383 -32.25 -11.55 15.43
C LEU A 383 -33.21 -11.31 14.28
N LEU A 384 -32.81 -11.58 13.03
CA LEU A 384 -33.61 -11.26 11.84
C LEU A 384 -33.95 -12.51 11.02
N ILE A 385 -32.95 -13.30 10.61
CA ILE A 385 -33.16 -14.39 9.64
C ILE A 385 -33.93 -15.56 10.26
N ILE A 386 -33.44 -16.10 11.39
CA ILE A 386 -34.03 -17.28 12.03
C ILE A 386 -35.48 -17.01 12.45
N PRO A 387 -35.81 -15.93 13.19
CA PRO A 387 -37.20 -15.67 13.57
C PRO A 387 -38.12 -15.50 12.35
N SER A 388 -37.63 -14.84 11.30
CA SER A 388 -38.40 -14.67 10.06
C SER A 388 -38.70 -15.98 9.34
N MET A 389 -37.78 -16.95 9.38
CA MET A 389 -37.96 -18.26 8.72
C MET A 389 -38.95 -19.16 9.49
N TYR A 390 -38.89 -19.14 10.82
CA TYR A 390 -39.75 -19.95 11.68
C TYR A 390 -41.08 -19.28 12.05
N GLY A 391 -41.39 -18.12 11.46
CA GLY A 391 -42.63 -17.37 11.73
C GLY A 391 -42.73 -16.80 13.15
N LEU A 392 -41.66 -16.88 13.93
CA LEU A 392 -41.56 -16.24 15.24
C LEU A 392 -41.45 -14.73 15.02
N THR A 393 -42.25 -13.93 15.72
CA THR A 393 -42.11 -12.48 15.68
C THR A 393 -40.71 -12.10 16.15
N ALA A 394 -39.83 -11.73 15.21
CA ALA A 394 -38.48 -11.26 15.54
C ALA A 394 -38.61 -10.16 16.59
N VAL A 395 -37.82 -10.21 17.67
CA VAL A 395 -37.87 -9.20 18.75
C VAL A 395 -37.78 -7.78 18.16
N ALA A 396 -36.91 -7.58 17.17
CA ALA A 396 -36.78 -6.32 16.44
C ALA A 396 -38.06 -5.93 15.66
N LEU A 397 -38.67 -6.87 14.94
CA LEU A 397 -39.92 -6.62 14.22
C LEU A 397 -41.08 -6.35 15.17
N ASN A 398 -41.11 -6.99 16.34
CA ASN A 398 -42.12 -6.76 17.36
C ASN A 398 -42.01 -5.35 17.95
N ILE A 399 -40.79 -4.87 18.24
CA ILE A 399 -40.56 -3.50 18.70
C ILE A 399 -41.03 -2.49 17.64
N VAL A 400 -40.68 -2.70 16.38
CA VAL A 400 -41.10 -1.81 15.29
C VAL A 400 -42.63 -1.81 15.12
N ARG A 401 -43.25 -3.00 15.15
CA ARG A 401 -44.71 -3.15 15.06
C ARG A 401 -45.43 -2.47 16.22
N ASN A 402 -44.91 -2.56 17.43
CA ASN A 402 -45.55 -1.99 18.61
C ASN A 402 -45.34 -0.47 18.73
N MET A 403 -44.23 0.05 18.19
CA MET A 403 -43.86 1.47 18.27
C MET A 403 -44.07 2.26 16.96
N TRP A 404 -44.76 1.71 15.96
CA TRP A 404 -44.94 2.36 14.66
C TRP A 404 -45.49 3.81 14.70
N PRO A 405 -46.42 4.19 15.62
CA PRO A 405 -46.92 5.57 15.67
C PRO A 405 -45.85 6.55 16.17
N PHE A 406 -45.01 6.10 17.10
CA PHE A 406 -43.88 6.88 17.61
C PHE A 406 -42.87 7.17 16.50
N TRP A 407 -42.48 6.15 15.72
CA TRP A 407 -41.58 6.33 14.58
C TRP A 407 -42.18 7.26 13.52
N LEU A 408 -43.47 7.12 13.22
CA LEU A 408 -44.18 7.99 12.29
C LEU A 408 -44.17 9.45 12.74
N MET A 409 -44.42 9.72 14.03
CA MET A 409 -44.38 11.07 14.59
C MET A 409 -43.00 11.73 14.45
N LEU A 410 -41.92 10.98 14.72
CA LEU A 410 -40.56 11.52 14.55
C LEU A 410 -40.27 11.88 13.09
N VAL A 411 -40.68 11.04 12.14
CA VAL A 411 -40.54 11.31 10.70
C VAL A 411 -41.35 12.54 10.31
N LEU A 412 -42.60 12.65 10.79
CA LEU A 412 -43.47 13.80 10.52
C LEU A 412 -42.85 15.11 11.02
N VAL A 413 -42.30 15.12 12.24
CA VAL A 413 -41.61 16.30 12.79
C VAL A 413 -40.44 16.73 11.89
N ILE A 414 -39.61 15.79 11.44
CA ILE A 414 -38.48 16.10 10.53
C ILE A 414 -38.98 16.70 9.21
N VAL A 415 -40.05 16.13 8.64
CA VAL A 415 -40.67 16.62 7.40
C VAL A 415 -41.24 18.02 7.60
N VAL A 416 -42.00 18.25 8.68
CA VAL A 416 -42.56 19.57 9.02
C VAL A 416 -41.45 20.60 9.20
N GLN A 417 -40.36 20.26 9.89
CA GLN A 417 -39.20 21.16 10.03
C GLN A 417 -38.58 21.52 8.68
N HIS A 418 -38.37 20.54 7.79
CA HIS A 418 -37.82 20.78 6.45
C HIS A 418 -38.76 21.60 5.56
N LEU A 419 -40.07 21.36 5.65
CA LEU A 419 -41.09 22.10 4.91
C LEU A 419 -41.18 23.56 5.40
N LEU A 420 -41.31 23.78 6.71
CA LEU A 420 -41.36 25.12 7.30
C LEU A 420 -40.07 25.91 7.02
N ALA A 421 -38.91 25.25 7.10
CA ALA A 421 -37.63 25.87 6.73
C ALA A 421 -37.65 26.36 5.28
N ARG A 422 -38.11 25.55 4.32
CA ARG A 422 -38.11 25.93 2.90
C ARG A 422 -39.20 26.92 2.51
N LEU A 423 -40.39 26.80 3.08
CA LEU A 423 -41.59 27.52 2.63
C LEU A 423 -41.83 28.81 3.41
N VAL A 424 -41.46 28.86 4.69
CA VAL A 424 -41.88 29.95 5.61
C VAL A 424 -40.70 30.74 6.15
N PHE A 425 -39.60 30.07 6.50
CA PHE A 425 -38.47 30.71 7.17
C PHE A 425 -37.36 31.19 6.22
N LEU A 426 -37.17 30.55 5.06
CA LEU A 426 -36.07 30.89 4.16
C LEU A 426 -36.56 31.74 2.98
N LYS A 427 -36.11 32.99 2.90
CA LYS A 427 -36.30 33.82 1.72
C LYS A 427 -35.13 33.62 0.76
N LYS A 428 -35.43 33.18 -0.46
CA LYS A 428 -34.41 32.95 -1.49
C LYS A 428 -34.08 34.28 -2.19
N SER A 429 -32.96 34.89 -1.80
CA SER A 429 -32.32 36.01 -2.52
C SER A 429 -31.14 35.48 -3.36
N GLU A 430 -30.81 36.15 -4.47
CA GLU A 430 -29.88 35.65 -5.50
C GLU A 430 -28.45 35.34 -5.02
N HIS A 431 -28.02 35.84 -3.85
CA HIS A 431 -26.68 35.56 -3.33
C HIS A 431 -26.65 35.05 -1.88
N HIS A 432 -27.65 35.34 -1.04
CA HIS A 432 -27.65 34.93 0.38
C HIS A 432 -29.07 34.54 0.81
N SER A 433 -29.23 33.36 1.43
CA SER A 433 -30.49 32.93 2.03
C SER A 433 -30.69 33.69 3.34
N SER A 434 -31.62 34.65 3.38
CA SER A 434 -31.98 35.37 4.60
C SER A 434 -33.16 34.70 5.31
N LEU A 435 -33.19 34.78 6.64
CA LEU A 435 -34.29 34.29 7.44
C LEU A 435 -35.42 35.32 7.47
N ASP A 436 -36.63 34.92 7.08
CA ASP A 436 -37.87 35.67 7.28
C ASP A 436 -38.65 35.09 8.48
N ASN A 437 -39.50 35.90 9.12
CA ASN A 437 -40.41 35.49 10.20
C ASN A 437 -39.75 34.83 11.43
N LEU A 438 -38.74 35.49 12.00
CA LEU A 438 -38.00 35.07 13.20
C LEU A 438 -38.91 34.67 14.39
N ARG A 439 -40.01 35.38 14.62
CA ARG A 439 -40.93 35.09 15.74
C ARG A 439 -41.55 33.69 15.62
N LEU A 440 -41.97 33.31 14.43
CA LEU A 440 -42.54 31.98 14.18
C LEU A 440 -41.46 30.91 14.28
N LEU A 441 -40.25 31.17 13.79
CA LEU A 441 -39.10 30.27 13.93
C LEU A 441 -38.83 29.93 15.41
N TYR A 442 -38.84 30.94 16.30
CA TYR A 442 -38.63 30.71 17.73
C TYR A 442 -39.74 29.88 18.37
N ILE A 443 -41.01 30.17 18.06
CA ILE A 443 -42.16 29.42 18.59
C ILE A 443 -42.11 27.96 18.11
N THR A 444 -41.87 27.74 16.81
CA THR A 444 -41.76 26.38 16.24
C THR A 444 -40.59 25.62 16.85
N THR A 445 -39.44 26.27 17.05
CA THR A 445 -38.26 25.64 17.67
C THR A 445 -38.55 25.21 19.11
N TYR A 446 -39.23 26.05 19.90
CA TYR A 446 -39.63 25.72 21.26
C TYR A 446 -40.61 24.55 21.31
N MET A 447 -41.66 24.56 20.48
CA MET A 447 -42.66 23.49 20.43
C MET A 447 -42.07 22.14 20.02
N LEU A 448 -41.09 22.15 19.11
CA LEU A 448 -40.45 20.93 18.61
C LEU A 448 -39.25 20.47 19.46
N PHE A 449 -38.89 21.20 20.51
CA PHE A 449 -37.72 20.92 21.36
C PHE A 449 -37.74 19.49 21.91
N CYS A 450 -38.85 19.06 22.51
CA CYS A 450 -38.97 17.72 23.10
C CYS A 450 -38.79 16.60 22.05
N TYR A 451 -39.35 16.78 20.85
CA TYR A 451 -39.19 15.82 19.75
C TYR A 451 -37.74 15.79 19.23
N ASN A 452 -37.08 16.95 19.18
CA ASN A 452 -35.67 17.06 18.78
C ASN A 452 -34.72 16.35 19.74
N ILE A 453 -35.05 16.21 21.03
CA ILE A 453 -34.26 15.40 21.97
C ILE A 453 -34.25 13.93 21.52
N PHE A 454 -35.42 13.36 21.19
CA PHE A 454 -35.51 11.98 20.71
C PHE A 454 -34.80 11.77 19.36
N ILE A 455 -34.97 12.72 18.42
CA ILE A 455 -34.22 12.71 17.16
C ILE A 455 -32.71 12.79 17.44
N GLY A 456 -32.30 13.64 18.39
CA GLY A 456 -30.92 13.77 18.85
C GLY A 456 -30.34 12.44 19.34
N VAL A 457 -31.06 11.70 20.18
CA VAL A 457 -30.65 10.37 20.65
C VAL A 457 -30.46 9.40 19.47
N LEU A 458 -31.41 9.34 18.53
CA LEU A 458 -31.30 8.48 17.34
C LEU A 458 -30.11 8.86 16.46
N THR A 459 -29.87 10.15 16.22
CA THR A 459 -28.70 10.62 15.47
C THR A 459 -27.38 10.33 16.20
N GLY A 460 -27.38 10.34 17.54
CA GLY A 460 -26.26 9.92 18.37
C GLY A 460 -25.91 8.44 18.19
N PHE A 461 -26.91 7.56 18.25
CA PHE A 461 -26.72 6.13 17.95
C PHE A 461 -26.24 5.91 16.52
N TRP A 462 -26.85 6.59 15.55
CA TRP A 462 -26.45 6.51 14.13
C TRP A 462 -25.00 6.98 13.91
N ARG A 463 -24.57 8.04 14.61
CA ARG A 463 -23.18 8.52 14.61
C ARG A 463 -22.22 7.45 15.13
N LEU A 464 -22.57 6.75 16.20
CA LEU A 464 -21.77 5.64 16.73
C LEU A 464 -21.64 4.50 15.70
N ILE A 465 -22.75 4.12 15.05
CA ILE A 465 -22.76 3.05 14.04
C ILE A 465 -21.89 3.43 12.83
N ILE A 466 -22.09 4.62 12.24
CA ILE A 466 -21.32 5.05 11.06
C ILE A 466 -19.84 5.16 11.38
N THR A 467 -19.48 5.74 12.53
CA THR A 467 -18.07 5.88 12.92
C THR A 467 -17.41 4.52 13.15
N ALA A 468 -18.09 3.59 13.82
CA ALA A 468 -17.62 2.22 13.97
C ALA A 468 -17.43 1.53 12.61
N MET A 469 -18.44 1.54 11.73
CA MET A 469 -18.36 0.95 10.40
C MET A 469 -17.23 1.56 9.56
N TYR A 470 -17.09 2.89 9.57
CA TYR A 470 -16.04 3.58 8.84
C TYR A 470 -14.65 3.16 9.32
N ASN A 471 -14.44 3.13 10.63
CA ASN A 471 -13.17 2.74 11.25
C ASN A 471 -12.85 1.28 10.98
N THR A 472 -13.83 0.37 11.12
CA THR A 472 -13.66 -1.05 10.80
C THR A 472 -13.19 -1.21 9.36
N VAL A 473 -13.84 -0.58 8.38
CA VAL A 473 -13.48 -0.71 6.95
C VAL A 473 -12.10 -0.13 6.64
N HIS A 474 -11.71 0.97 7.28
CA HIS A 474 -10.46 1.68 7.00
C HIS A 474 -9.28 1.22 7.87
N LEU A 475 -9.48 0.31 8.82
CA LEU A 475 -8.47 -0.09 9.80
C LEU A 475 -7.16 -0.62 9.17
N CYS A 476 -7.23 -1.30 8.03
CA CYS A 476 -6.05 -1.83 7.33
C CYS A 476 -5.29 -0.79 6.49
N ARG A 477 -5.75 0.47 6.45
CA ARG A 477 -5.20 1.53 5.60
C ARG A 477 -4.32 2.47 6.40
N MET A 478 -3.18 2.85 5.83
CA MET A 478 -2.32 3.90 6.39
C MET A 478 -2.45 5.24 5.67
N ASP A 479 -3.09 5.29 4.49
CA ASP A 479 -3.20 6.50 3.67
C ASP A 479 -4.28 7.48 4.15
N VAL A 480 -5.09 7.08 5.14
CA VAL A 480 -6.16 7.88 5.74
C VAL A 480 -5.99 7.81 7.25
N SER A 481 -6.09 8.95 7.94
CA SER A 481 -6.13 8.95 9.40
C SER A 481 -7.53 8.57 9.90
N LEU A 482 -7.58 7.72 10.92
CA LEU A 482 -8.83 7.41 11.64
C LEU A 482 -9.23 8.51 12.64
N LEU A 483 -8.32 9.45 12.90
CA LEU A 483 -8.54 10.58 13.79
C LEU A 483 -9.08 11.80 13.02
N SER A 484 -9.56 12.80 13.76
CA SER A 484 -10.01 14.06 13.15
C SER A 484 -8.83 14.81 12.52
N GLN A 485 -9.13 15.70 11.55
CA GLN A 485 -8.12 16.41 10.77
C GLN A 485 -7.13 17.21 11.66
N GLY A 486 -7.59 17.77 12.77
CA GLY A 486 -6.75 18.53 13.70
C GLY A 486 -5.74 17.69 14.51
N VAL A 487 -5.91 16.37 14.57
CA VAL A 487 -5.04 15.44 15.31
C VAL A 487 -4.55 14.28 14.44
N ALA A 488 -4.65 14.40 13.11
CA ALA A 488 -4.32 13.32 12.17
C ALA A 488 -2.88 12.78 12.29
N LEU A 489 -1.89 13.62 12.61
CA LEU A 489 -0.49 13.19 12.80
C LEU A 489 -0.21 12.44 14.12
N TYR A 490 -1.17 12.41 15.06
CA TYR A 490 -1.08 11.54 16.25
C TYR A 490 -1.36 10.07 15.92
N ASP A 491 -2.01 9.80 14.79
CA ASP A 491 -2.18 8.45 14.28
C ASP A 491 -0.82 7.91 13.79
N PRO A 492 -0.27 6.85 14.40
CA PRO A 492 1.05 6.33 14.05
C PRO A 492 1.10 5.77 12.63
N GLY A 493 -0.01 5.21 12.12
CA GLY A 493 -0.09 4.69 10.76
C GLY A 493 -0.02 5.82 9.74
N TYR A 494 -0.84 6.85 9.94
CA TYR A 494 -0.87 8.01 9.06
C TYR A 494 0.43 8.81 9.09
N ARG A 495 1.00 9.04 10.28
CA ARG A 495 2.30 9.71 10.45
C ARG A 495 3.43 8.96 9.73
N CYS A 496 3.45 7.64 9.81
CA CYS A 496 4.42 6.80 9.11
C CYS A 496 4.28 6.96 7.59
N TYR A 497 3.05 6.96 7.09
CA TYR A 497 2.75 7.16 5.67
C TYR A 497 3.20 8.54 5.15
N VAL A 498 2.92 9.62 5.89
CA VAL A 498 3.34 10.98 5.53
C VAL A 498 4.87 11.10 5.48
N GLY A 499 5.58 10.59 6.50
CA GLY A 499 7.04 10.59 6.54
C GLY A 499 7.67 9.80 5.40
N PHE A 500 7.10 8.64 5.07
CA PHE A 500 7.50 7.85 3.89
C PHE A 500 7.35 8.65 2.60
N LEU A 501 6.19 9.29 2.40
CA LEU A 501 5.89 10.04 1.18
C LEU A 501 6.80 11.26 1.02
N GLN A 502 7.09 11.97 2.11
CA GLN A 502 7.98 13.12 2.13
C GLN A 502 9.40 12.74 1.68
N LEU A 503 9.95 11.65 2.22
CA LEU A 503 11.30 11.18 1.87
C LEU A 503 11.37 10.70 0.41
N GLU A 504 10.35 9.97 -0.04
CA GLU A 504 10.28 9.49 -1.42
C GLU A 504 10.16 10.66 -2.41
N ALA A 505 9.37 11.69 -2.06
CA ALA A 505 9.19 12.87 -2.89
C ALA A 505 10.48 13.72 -2.99
N SER A 506 11.22 13.87 -1.89
CA SER A 506 12.43 14.69 -1.85
C SER A 506 13.62 14.03 -2.56
N HIS A 507 13.85 12.73 -2.34
CA HIS A 507 15.03 12.04 -2.88
C HIS A 507 14.80 11.42 -4.26
N ALA A 508 13.56 11.07 -4.62
CA ALA A 508 13.24 10.42 -5.90
C ALA A 508 12.47 11.33 -6.87
N HIS A 509 12.65 12.65 -6.78
CA HIS A 509 11.97 13.61 -7.65
C HIS A 509 12.38 13.42 -9.13
N PRO A 510 11.45 13.05 -10.04
CA PRO A 510 11.79 12.67 -11.41
C PRO A 510 12.39 13.82 -12.23
N VAL A 511 11.96 15.07 -11.98
CA VAL A 511 12.49 16.25 -12.69
C VAL A 511 13.94 16.54 -12.30
N VAL A 512 14.29 16.42 -11.02
CA VAL A 512 15.65 16.70 -10.53
C VAL A 512 16.60 15.62 -11.05
N ARG A 513 16.18 14.35 -11.02
CA ARG A 513 16.97 13.26 -11.57
C ARG A 513 17.17 13.38 -13.08
N ALA A 514 16.12 13.72 -13.83
CA ALA A 514 16.24 14.00 -15.26
C ALA A 514 17.23 15.15 -15.54
N PHE A 515 17.16 16.23 -14.76
CA PHE A 515 18.07 17.36 -14.87
C PHE A 515 19.52 16.96 -14.60
N CYS A 516 19.80 16.24 -13.51
CA CYS A 516 21.14 15.76 -13.19
C CYS A 516 21.68 14.81 -14.29
N LYS A 517 20.85 13.89 -14.80
CA LYS A 517 21.24 13.01 -15.92
C LYS A 517 21.56 13.81 -17.19
N ALA A 518 20.79 14.85 -17.49
CA ALA A 518 21.06 15.73 -18.62
C ALA A 518 22.41 16.45 -18.46
N LEU A 519 22.73 16.94 -17.26
CA LEU A 519 24.03 17.56 -16.96
C LEU A 519 25.19 16.57 -17.12
N VAL A 520 25.08 15.36 -16.56
CA VAL A 520 26.11 14.32 -16.65
C VAL A 520 26.36 13.89 -18.10
N ARG A 521 25.30 13.75 -18.91
CA ARG A 521 25.44 13.46 -20.35
C ARG A 521 26.11 14.61 -21.09
N ALA A 522 25.76 15.86 -20.77
CA ALA A 522 26.37 17.02 -21.39
C ALA A 522 27.87 17.12 -21.10
N THR A 523 28.29 16.89 -19.85
CA THR A 523 29.71 16.91 -19.47
C THR A 523 30.48 15.73 -20.08
N SER A 524 29.93 14.51 -20.06
CA SER A 524 30.56 13.34 -20.68
C SER A 524 30.80 13.52 -22.19
N ASN A 525 29.83 14.10 -22.90
CA ASN A 525 29.96 14.35 -24.34
C ASN A 525 31.01 15.43 -24.65
N SER A 526 31.18 16.43 -23.79
CA SER A 526 32.26 17.41 -23.92
C SER A 526 33.65 16.81 -23.68
N SER A 527 33.76 15.81 -22.80
CA SER A 527 35.03 15.10 -22.55
C SER A 527 35.41 14.17 -23.70
N CYS A 528 34.45 13.44 -24.29
CA CYS A 528 34.71 12.57 -25.44
C CYS A 528 35.05 13.34 -26.73
N SER A 529 34.48 14.52 -26.93
CA SER A 529 34.84 15.39 -28.07
C SER A 529 36.22 16.04 -27.94
N ALA A 530 36.80 16.07 -26.74
CA ALA A 530 38.19 16.48 -26.52
C ALA A 530 39.22 15.35 -26.76
N SER A 531 38.80 14.08 -26.74
CA SER A 531 39.69 12.91 -26.93
C SER A 531 39.70 12.32 -28.35
N VAL A 532 38.86 12.79 -29.27
CA VAL A 532 38.95 12.41 -30.69
C VAL A 532 39.84 13.43 -31.41
N VAL A 533 41.15 13.32 -31.19
CA VAL A 533 42.15 13.82 -32.14
C VAL A 533 42.46 12.64 -33.07
N PRO A 534 42.02 12.63 -34.33
CA PRO A 534 42.63 11.74 -35.29
C PRO A 534 44.04 12.26 -35.54
N THR A 535 45.05 11.50 -35.11
CA THR A 535 46.41 11.59 -35.63
C THR A 535 46.33 11.29 -37.12
N ARG A 536 46.22 12.34 -37.92
CA ARG A 536 46.56 12.31 -39.34
C ARG A 536 47.76 13.22 -39.52
N ASP A 537 48.88 12.54 -39.67
CA ASP A 537 50.04 12.82 -40.50
C ASP A 537 50.46 14.29 -40.68
N VAL A 538 51.69 14.51 -40.23
CA VAL A 538 52.48 15.73 -40.28
C VAL A 538 52.71 16.13 -41.74
N GLU A 539 52.22 17.33 -42.13
CA GLU A 539 52.87 18.12 -43.16
C GLU A 539 52.80 19.60 -42.77
N GLU A 540 53.95 20.27 -42.87
CA GLU A 540 54.29 21.51 -42.21
C GLU A 540 53.48 22.71 -42.74
N ALA A 541 52.72 23.35 -41.85
CA ALA A 541 52.17 24.69 -42.04
C ALA A 541 52.27 25.45 -40.70
N PRO A 542 52.46 26.78 -40.71
CA PRO A 542 52.96 27.51 -39.54
C PRO A 542 51.99 27.41 -38.36
N ALA A 543 52.43 26.67 -37.33
CA ALA A 543 51.62 26.22 -36.20
C ALA A 543 51.07 27.35 -35.30
N GLY A 544 51.53 28.59 -35.45
CA GLY A 544 51.09 29.73 -34.63
C GLY A 544 49.72 30.31 -35.00
N VAL A 545 49.38 30.36 -36.30
CA VAL A 545 48.18 31.08 -36.79
C VAL A 545 46.93 30.19 -36.74
N GLN A 546 47.06 28.90 -37.04
CA GLN A 546 45.93 27.96 -36.98
C GLN A 546 45.44 27.71 -35.54
N LEU A 547 46.34 27.74 -34.54
CA LEU A 547 45.98 27.63 -33.12
C LEU A 547 45.17 28.85 -32.64
N VAL A 548 45.57 30.07 -33.04
CA VAL A 548 44.84 31.31 -32.70
C VAL A 548 43.48 31.36 -33.39
N GLN A 549 43.38 30.91 -34.65
CA GLN A 549 42.13 30.88 -35.40
C GLN A 549 41.14 29.84 -34.85
N ARG A 550 41.63 28.66 -34.41
CA ARG A 550 40.82 27.68 -33.66
C ARG A 550 40.34 28.22 -32.32
N ARG A 551 41.19 28.95 -31.59
CA ARG A 551 40.83 29.58 -30.31
C ARG A 551 39.76 30.67 -30.52
N ALA A 552 39.91 31.49 -31.56
CA ALA A 552 38.94 32.52 -31.94
C ALA A 552 37.59 31.94 -32.40
N GLN A 553 37.60 30.83 -33.15
CA GLN A 553 36.39 30.10 -33.55
C GLN A 553 35.68 29.45 -32.35
N GLY A 554 36.43 28.87 -31.40
CA GLY A 554 35.88 28.35 -30.15
C GLY A 554 35.23 29.45 -29.30
N VAL A 555 35.85 30.63 -29.19
CA VAL A 555 35.28 31.79 -28.49
C VAL A 555 34.03 32.33 -29.18
N ARG A 556 33.98 32.34 -30.53
CA ARG A 556 32.77 32.74 -31.29
C ARG A 556 31.62 31.77 -31.07
N LEU A 557 31.88 30.45 -31.07
CA LEU A 557 30.87 29.43 -30.79
C LEU A 557 30.32 29.57 -29.36
N LEU A 558 31.18 29.81 -28.37
CA LEU A 558 30.79 30.07 -26.99
C LEU A 558 29.91 31.32 -26.88
N ARG A 559 30.26 32.43 -27.55
CA ARG A 559 29.40 33.64 -27.61
C ARG A 559 28.06 33.39 -28.29
N ALA A 560 28.02 32.57 -29.34
CA ALA A 560 26.78 32.16 -30.01
C ALA A 560 25.89 31.33 -29.09
N HIS A 561 26.46 30.40 -28.31
CA HIS A 561 25.72 29.65 -27.29
C HIS A 561 25.20 30.56 -26.15
N GLN A 562 26.01 31.51 -25.69
CA GLN A 562 25.61 32.48 -24.66
C GLN A 562 24.48 33.40 -25.13
N SER A 563 24.56 33.92 -26.36
CA SER A 563 23.50 34.77 -26.94
C SER A 563 22.20 33.98 -27.12
N ARG A 564 22.26 32.73 -27.61
CA ARG A 564 21.08 31.84 -27.68
C ARG A 564 20.48 31.58 -26.29
N GLY A 565 21.32 31.37 -25.28
CA GLY A 565 20.87 31.22 -23.89
C GLY A 565 20.13 32.47 -23.38
N ARG A 566 20.65 33.67 -23.66
CA ARG A 566 20.00 34.95 -23.29
C ARG A 566 18.64 35.11 -23.97
N TRP A 567 18.53 34.78 -25.26
CA TRP A 567 17.25 34.80 -25.98
C TRP A 567 16.23 33.81 -25.43
N LEU A 568 16.64 32.58 -25.09
CA LEU A 568 15.75 31.57 -24.48
C LEU A 568 15.23 32.02 -23.11
N VAL A 569 16.09 32.67 -22.31
CA VAL A 569 15.69 33.26 -21.02
C VAL A 569 14.68 34.38 -21.23
N ALA A 570 14.91 35.29 -22.18
CA ALA A 570 13.98 36.37 -22.50
C ALA A 570 12.63 35.82 -22.96
N TYR A 571 12.63 34.85 -23.87
CA TYR A 571 11.42 34.17 -24.35
C TYR A 571 10.63 33.49 -23.22
N THR A 572 11.31 32.85 -22.28
CA THR A 572 10.66 32.19 -21.13
C THR A 572 10.01 33.21 -20.19
N LEU A 573 10.67 34.34 -19.93
CA LEU A 573 10.16 35.41 -19.09
C LEU A 573 8.96 36.13 -19.73
N LEU A 574 9.01 36.37 -21.03
CA LEU A 574 7.90 36.95 -21.79
C LEU A 574 6.64 36.09 -21.71
N ARG A 575 6.79 34.75 -21.76
CA ARG A 575 5.66 33.82 -21.65
C ARG A 575 5.19 33.54 -20.22
N ASN A 576 5.97 33.93 -19.20
CA ASN A 576 5.68 33.66 -17.79
C ASN A 576 5.94 34.92 -16.94
N PRO A 577 5.05 35.94 -17.00
CA PRO A 577 5.28 37.22 -16.34
C PRO A 577 5.38 37.11 -14.81
N CYS A 578 4.75 36.11 -14.19
CA CYS A 578 4.82 35.87 -12.75
C CYS A 578 6.25 35.54 -12.24
N LEU A 579 7.17 35.16 -13.13
CA LEU A 579 8.56 34.85 -12.78
C LEU A 579 9.47 36.09 -12.79
N LEU A 580 9.04 37.20 -13.40
CA LEU A 580 9.83 38.43 -13.50
C LEU A 580 10.23 39.00 -12.13
N PRO A 581 9.29 39.13 -11.16
CA PRO A 581 9.63 39.65 -9.83
C PRO A 581 10.64 38.75 -9.11
N ARG A 582 10.46 37.43 -9.18
CA ARG A 582 11.34 36.45 -8.52
C ARG A 582 12.77 36.46 -9.06
N LYS A 583 12.94 36.70 -10.37
CA LYS A 583 14.28 36.83 -10.97
C LYS A 583 14.98 38.13 -10.57
N ARG A 584 14.24 39.21 -10.36
CA ARG A 584 14.82 40.50 -9.91
C ARG A 584 15.30 40.44 -8.45
N THR A 585 14.63 39.64 -7.62
CA THR A 585 14.96 39.48 -6.19
C THR A 585 16.01 38.41 -5.90
N SER A 586 16.30 37.49 -6.84
CA SER A 586 17.36 36.49 -6.67
C SER A 586 18.73 37.11 -6.97
N PRO A 587 19.72 37.06 -6.06
CA PRO A 587 21.05 37.57 -6.36
C PRO A 587 21.66 36.79 -7.54
N PRO A 588 22.41 37.43 -8.44
CA PRO A 588 23.17 36.69 -9.45
C PRO A 588 24.14 35.77 -8.71
N ALA A 589 24.12 34.48 -9.04
CA ALA A 589 25.10 33.53 -8.54
C ALA A 589 26.49 34.03 -8.97
N GLN A 590 27.22 34.65 -8.03
CA GLN A 590 28.62 34.99 -8.22
C GLN A 590 29.35 33.67 -8.44
N GLY A 591 30.02 33.56 -9.58
CA GLY A 591 30.84 32.40 -9.91
C GLY A 591 31.88 32.21 -8.81
N ALA A 592 31.80 31.08 -8.11
CA ALA A 592 32.92 30.59 -7.34
C ALA A 592 34.04 30.26 -8.33
N HIS A 593 34.92 31.24 -8.56
CA HIS A 593 36.28 30.96 -8.98
C HIS A 593 36.98 30.34 -7.77
N SER A 594 37.10 29.01 -7.79
CA SER A 594 38.17 28.29 -7.11
C SER A 594 39.45 28.39 -7.94
#